data_AF-A0A4R0RJK8-F1
#
_entry.id   AF-A0A4R0RJK8-F1
#
_cell.length_a   1.000
_cell.length_b   1.000
_cell.length_c   1.000
_cell.angle_alpha   90.00
_cell.angle_beta   90.00
_cell.angle_gamma   90.00
#
_symmetry.space_group_name_H-M   'P 1'
#
loop_
_entity.id
_entity.type
_entity.pdbx_description
1 polymer ?
#
loop_
_entity_poly.entity_id
_entity_poly.type
_entity_poly.pdbx_seq_one_letter_code
_entity_poly.pdbx_strand_id
1 'polypeptide(L)'
;MSDPARIRHCQTLTSYTSYPPTSLVLSTPSAATYKLVLAYATPVYPAHWSIGATELIIRNDRADAGNPASPSTAALSVVASRSTKAFEIPPGFIDERKMQAVKEQWGRKVLTVADTQTDGKWVILGPGDPSSSASTSPKYSPTALQLYRLHLPVSSSSSAPPRMTFVRSLHGHMGPVSALSVADGRCVSLGVDGSIWVWDLEAGTGAEVATHPDYTGLDRGVDSSGKRGSVVFDERRIVTADARGLEVRRFDI
;
A
#
# COMPACT_ATOMS: atom_id res chain seq x y z
N MET A 1 3.57 -36.39 -18.02
CA MET A 1 3.91 -34.96 -18.21
C MET A 1 2.67 -34.17 -17.84
N SER A 2 2.69 -33.50 -16.68
CA SER A 2 1.58 -32.67 -16.19
C SER A 2 1.44 -31.43 -17.07
N ASP A 3 0.24 -31.20 -17.59
CA ASP A 3 -0.13 -30.01 -18.36
C ASP A 3 0.26 -28.74 -17.56
N PRO A 4 1.07 -27.82 -18.13
CA PRO A 4 1.45 -26.59 -17.43
C PRO A 4 0.20 -25.81 -17.01
N ALA A 5 0.24 -25.21 -15.82
CA ALA A 5 -0.89 -24.48 -15.23
C ALA A 5 -1.49 -23.47 -16.23
N ARG A 6 -2.60 -23.87 -16.88
CA ARG A 6 -3.27 -23.06 -17.88
C ARG A 6 -3.94 -21.88 -17.20
N ILE A 7 -3.34 -20.70 -17.33
CA ILE A 7 -3.93 -19.44 -16.86
C ILE A 7 -5.26 -19.24 -17.60
N ARG A 8 -6.32 -18.97 -16.85
CA ARG A 8 -7.65 -18.70 -17.38
C ARG A 8 -8.16 -17.38 -16.84
N HIS A 9 -8.58 -16.51 -17.74
CA HIS A 9 -9.36 -15.35 -17.37
C HIS A 9 -10.71 -15.82 -16.81
N CYS A 10 -11.07 -15.36 -15.62
CA CYS A 10 -12.32 -15.71 -14.95
C CYS A 10 -13.29 -14.52 -14.90
N GLN A 11 -12.80 -13.33 -14.58
CA GLN A 11 -13.62 -12.13 -14.41
C GLN A 11 -12.77 -10.86 -14.62
N THR A 12 -13.41 -9.78 -15.09
CA THR A 12 -12.82 -8.43 -15.14
C THR A 12 -13.57 -7.52 -14.17
N LEU A 13 -12.84 -6.79 -13.33
CA LEU A 13 -13.38 -5.76 -12.42
C LEU A 13 -12.85 -4.39 -12.84
N THR A 14 -13.69 -3.36 -12.78
CA THR A 14 -13.32 -1.98 -13.14
C THR A 14 -13.52 -1.03 -11.97
N SER A 15 -12.60 -0.06 -11.81
CA SER A 15 -12.69 1.03 -10.84
C SER A 15 -12.12 2.30 -11.44
N TYR A 16 -12.86 3.42 -11.33
CA TYR A 16 -12.56 4.68 -12.04
C TYR A 16 -11.79 5.71 -11.19
N THR A 17 -11.60 5.44 -9.90
CA THR A 17 -10.97 6.39 -8.96
C THR A 17 -9.67 5.87 -8.36
N SER A 18 -9.21 4.71 -8.82
CA SER A 18 -8.04 4.02 -8.29
C SER A 18 -6.88 4.22 -9.26
N TYR A 19 -5.77 4.76 -8.77
CA TYR A 19 -4.49 4.52 -9.41
C TYR A 19 -4.12 3.04 -9.18
N PRO A 20 -3.24 2.40 -10.00
CA PRO A 20 -3.04 0.95 -9.96
C PRO A 20 -2.91 0.46 -8.52
N PRO A 21 -3.51 -0.69 -8.15
CA PRO A 21 -3.23 -1.24 -6.84
C PRO A 21 -1.72 -1.39 -6.75
N THR A 22 -1.13 -0.64 -5.83
CA THR A 22 0.31 -0.63 -5.57
C THR A 22 0.68 -1.79 -4.66
N SER A 23 -0.31 -2.34 -3.95
CA SER A 23 -0.16 -3.54 -3.13
C SER A 23 -1.43 -4.39 -3.10
N LEU A 24 -1.21 -5.71 -3.08
CA LEU A 24 -2.22 -6.76 -3.11
C LEU A 24 -1.88 -7.79 -2.04
N VAL A 25 -2.85 -8.16 -1.21
CA VAL A 25 -2.70 -9.21 -0.21
C VAL A 25 -3.79 -10.24 -0.39
N LEU A 26 -3.40 -11.48 -0.72
CA LEU A 26 -4.29 -12.62 -0.85
C LEU A 26 -4.21 -13.50 0.39
N SER A 27 -5.36 -13.88 0.93
CA SER A 27 -5.50 -14.80 2.05
C SER A 27 -6.58 -15.84 1.75
N THR A 28 -6.54 -16.96 2.46
CA THR A 28 -7.46 -18.10 2.29
C THR A 28 -8.26 -18.39 3.57
N PRO A 29 -9.33 -17.63 3.85
CA PRO A 29 -10.18 -17.88 5.02
C PRO A 29 -10.76 -19.30 5.08
N SER A 30 -10.96 -19.95 3.93
CA SER A 30 -11.36 -21.36 3.84
C SER A 30 -10.85 -21.98 2.53
N ALA A 31 -10.95 -23.31 2.37
CA ALA A 31 -10.51 -24.01 1.16
C ALA A 31 -11.23 -23.55 -0.12
N ALA A 32 -12.46 -23.02 0.03
CA ALA A 32 -13.30 -22.55 -1.06
C ALA A 32 -13.28 -21.03 -1.24
N THR A 33 -12.77 -20.29 -0.26
CA THR A 33 -12.92 -18.83 -0.19
C THR A 33 -11.56 -18.17 -0.06
N TYR A 34 -11.31 -17.24 -0.96
CA TYR A 34 -10.15 -16.36 -0.95
C TYR A 34 -10.59 -14.95 -0.62
N LYS A 35 -9.76 -14.24 0.13
CA LYS A 35 -9.94 -12.83 0.43
C LYS A 35 -8.74 -12.07 -0.12
N LEU A 36 -9.02 -11.17 -1.06
CA LEU A 36 -8.04 -10.31 -1.69
C LEU A 36 -8.25 -8.87 -1.21
N VAL A 37 -7.21 -8.27 -0.64
CA VAL A 37 -7.19 -6.86 -0.24
C VAL A 37 -6.32 -6.09 -1.23
N LEU A 38 -6.91 -5.09 -1.86
CA LEU A 38 -6.27 -4.15 -2.77
C LEU A 38 -6.05 -2.83 -2.01
N ALA A 39 -4.83 -2.29 -2.00
CA ALA A 39 -4.58 -0.92 -1.56
C ALA A 39 -4.13 -0.06 -2.75
N TYR A 40 -4.64 1.16 -2.85
CA TYR A 40 -4.41 2.05 -3.97
C TYR A 40 -4.46 3.51 -3.56
N ALA A 41 -3.72 4.34 -4.27
CA ALA A 41 -3.82 5.78 -4.13
C ALA A 41 -5.06 6.31 -4.87
N THR A 42 -5.72 7.31 -4.28
CA THR A 42 -6.90 7.98 -4.85
C THR A 42 -6.64 9.48 -4.99
N PRO A 43 -6.77 10.06 -6.20
CA PRO A 43 -6.61 11.50 -6.37
C PRO A 43 -7.79 12.24 -5.72
N VAL A 44 -7.49 13.40 -5.14
CA VAL A 44 -8.47 14.27 -4.50
C VAL A 44 -8.19 15.73 -4.88
N TYR A 45 -9.24 16.41 -5.31
CA TYR A 45 -9.21 17.81 -5.70
C TYR A 45 -8.86 18.74 -4.51
N PRO A 46 -8.21 19.90 -4.71
CA PRO A 46 -7.62 20.43 -5.96
C PRO A 46 -6.30 19.80 -6.43
N ALA A 47 -5.48 19.25 -5.53
CA ALA A 47 -4.19 18.65 -5.91
C ALA A 47 -3.60 17.88 -4.74
N HIS A 48 -4.26 16.80 -4.30
CA HIS A 48 -3.69 15.90 -3.31
C HIS A 48 -4.06 14.45 -3.56
N TRP A 49 -3.34 13.56 -2.90
CA TRP A 49 -3.59 12.15 -2.88
C TRP A 49 -4.10 11.73 -1.51
N SER A 50 -4.97 10.74 -1.53
CA SER A 50 -5.37 9.96 -0.36
C SER A 50 -5.23 8.49 -0.71
N ILE A 51 -5.68 7.62 0.19
CA ILE A 51 -5.55 6.18 0.05
C ILE A 51 -6.92 5.51 0.15
N GLY A 52 -7.11 4.46 -0.64
CA GLY A 52 -8.28 3.60 -0.66
C GLY A 52 -7.88 2.14 -0.51
N ALA A 53 -8.79 1.35 0.03
CA ALA A 53 -8.66 -0.10 0.08
C ALA A 53 -9.96 -0.77 -0.39
N THR A 54 -9.84 -1.87 -1.12
CA THR A 54 -10.97 -2.70 -1.54
C THR A 54 -10.70 -4.15 -1.18
N GLU A 55 -11.65 -4.76 -0.49
CA GLU A 55 -11.66 -6.18 -0.20
C GLU A 55 -12.58 -6.89 -1.19
N LEU A 56 -12.06 -7.95 -1.80
CA LEU A 56 -12.79 -8.87 -2.66
C LEU A 56 -12.86 -10.23 -2.00
N ILE A 57 -14.07 -10.78 -1.90
CA ILE A 57 -14.28 -12.17 -1.50
C ILE A 57 -14.50 -12.98 -2.76
N ILE A 58 -13.60 -13.92 -3.01
CA ILE A 58 -13.59 -14.77 -4.20
C ILE A 58 -13.94 -16.19 -3.76
N ARG A 59 -14.91 -16.82 -4.42
CA ARG A 59 -15.26 -18.21 -4.19
C ARG A 59 -14.78 -19.11 -5.32
N ASN A 60 -14.43 -20.33 -4.94
CA ASN A 60 -14.15 -21.44 -5.83
C ASN A 60 -15.30 -22.44 -5.76
N ASP A 61 -16.17 -22.41 -6.78
CA ASP A 61 -17.36 -23.26 -6.84
C ASP A 61 -17.04 -24.76 -6.94
N ARG A 62 -15.76 -25.13 -7.14
CA ARG A 62 -15.30 -26.53 -7.17
C ARG A 62 -15.28 -27.20 -5.80
N ALA A 63 -15.19 -26.44 -4.72
CA ALA A 63 -15.10 -26.99 -3.36
C ALA A 63 -16.44 -27.56 -2.85
N ASP A 64 -17.57 -27.08 -3.39
CA ASP A 64 -18.91 -27.55 -3.03
C ASP A 64 -19.42 -28.68 -3.94
N ALA A 65 -18.79 -28.87 -5.12
CA ALA A 65 -19.15 -29.91 -6.06
C ALA A 65 -18.49 -31.25 -5.67
N GLY A 66 -19.17 -32.04 -4.84
CA GLY A 66 -18.77 -33.42 -4.50
C GLY A 66 -18.78 -34.43 -5.67
N ASN A 67 -18.83 -33.96 -6.92
CA ASN A 67 -18.89 -34.80 -8.11
C ASN A 67 -17.66 -34.58 -9.02
N PRO A 68 -16.67 -35.49 -9.02
CA PRO A 68 -15.44 -35.35 -9.81
C PRO A 68 -15.62 -35.58 -11.33
N ALA A 69 -16.83 -35.95 -11.79
CA ALA A 69 -17.06 -36.42 -13.16
C ALA A 69 -17.67 -35.40 -14.14
N SER A 70 -18.07 -34.20 -13.70
CA SER A 70 -18.61 -33.17 -14.61
C SER A 70 -17.51 -32.21 -15.08
N PRO A 71 -17.36 -31.94 -16.40
CA PRO A 71 -16.42 -30.96 -16.95
C PRO A 71 -16.89 -29.51 -16.73
N SER A 72 -17.48 -29.20 -15.56
CA SER A 72 -17.71 -27.81 -15.15
C SER A 72 -16.35 -27.22 -14.79
N THR A 73 -15.80 -26.44 -15.70
CA THR A 73 -14.55 -25.72 -15.53
C THR A 73 -14.62 -24.87 -14.26
N ALA A 74 -13.74 -25.13 -13.29
CA ALA A 74 -13.66 -24.39 -12.04
C ALA A 74 -13.71 -22.88 -12.29
N ALA A 75 -14.76 -22.22 -11.82
CA ALA A 75 -14.94 -20.79 -11.95
C ALA A 75 -14.61 -20.16 -10.59
N LEU A 76 -13.54 -19.37 -10.56
CA LEU A 76 -13.34 -18.41 -9.48
C LEU A 76 -14.25 -17.22 -9.76
N SER A 77 -15.12 -16.87 -8.82
CA SER A 77 -16.04 -15.74 -8.96
C SER A 77 -15.97 -14.82 -7.75
N VAL A 78 -16.06 -13.51 -7.99
CA VAL A 78 -16.11 -12.50 -6.91
C VAL A 78 -17.55 -12.43 -6.40
N VAL A 79 -17.75 -12.82 -5.14
CA VAL A 79 -19.09 -12.87 -4.50
C VAL A 79 -19.38 -11.66 -3.63
N ALA A 80 -18.37 -10.91 -3.21
CA ALA A 80 -18.54 -9.65 -2.50
C ALA A 80 -17.36 -8.71 -2.79
N SER A 81 -17.67 -7.40 -2.82
CA SER A 81 -16.69 -6.33 -2.93
C SER A 81 -17.04 -5.24 -1.92
N ARG A 82 -16.06 -4.83 -1.11
CA ARG A 82 -16.24 -3.81 -0.06
C ARG A 82 -15.07 -2.82 -0.15
N SER A 83 -15.37 -1.54 -0.27
CA SER A 83 -14.35 -0.50 -0.42
C SER A 83 -14.42 0.54 0.70
N THR A 84 -13.27 1.09 1.07
CA THR A 84 -13.16 2.20 2.03
C THR A 84 -12.08 3.17 1.58
N LYS A 85 -12.20 4.44 1.98
CA LYS A 85 -11.22 5.49 1.70
C LYS A 85 -10.84 6.20 2.99
N ALA A 86 -9.60 6.67 3.06
CA ALA A 86 -9.11 7.46 4.19
C ALA A 86 -9.73 8.86 4.19
N PHE A 87 -10.14 9.36 3.02
CA PHE A 87 -10.89 10.60 2.88
C PHE A 87 -12.26 10.32 2.29
N GLU A 88 -13.29 10.63 3.06
CA GLU A 88 -14.63 10.90 2.52
C GLU A 88 -15.07 12.25 3.07
N ILE A 89 -15.44 13.15 2.17
CA ILE A 89 -16.16 14.37 2.57
C ILE A 89 -17.50 13.88 3.13
N PRO A 90 -17.81 14.14 4.41
CA PRO A 90 -19.03 13.62 5.01
C PRO A 90 -20.25 14.15 4.24
N PRO A 91 -21.24 13.31 3.92
CA PRO A 91 -22.44 13.78 3.26
C PRO A 91 -23.26 14.70 4.19
N GLY A 92 -24.10 15.52 3.57
CA GLY A 92 -25.01 16.44 4.24
C GLY A 92 -24.34 17.73 4.74
N PHE A 93 -24.98 18.39 5.71
CA PHE A 93 -24.47 19.65 6.27
C PHE A 93 -23.14 19.42 7.00
N ILE A 94 -22.18 20.32 6.76
CA ILE A 94 -20.86 20.31 7.40
C ILE A 94 -20.99 21.08 8.71
N ASP A 95 -21.06 20.34 9.81
CA ASP A 95 -20.93 20.92 11.15
C ASP A 95 -19.46 21.23 11.48
N GLU A 96 -19.23 21.87 12.62
CA GLU A 96 -17.89 22.25 13.06
C GLU A 96 -16.95 21.05 13.26
N ARG A 97 -17.48 19.90 13.71
CA ARG A 97 -16.69 18.67 13.91
C ARG A 97 -16.24 18.07 12.58
N LYS A 98 -17.15 18.01 11.60
CA LYS A 98 -16.84 17.60 10.22
C LYS A 98 -15.84 18.56 9.59
N MET A 99 -15.99 19.87 9.81
CA MET A 99 -15.04 20.86 9.31
C MET A 99 -13.65 20.67 9.92
N GLN A 100 -13.57 20.40 11.22
CA GLN A 100 -12.30 20.13 11.90
C GLN A 100 -11.62 18.85 11.39
N ALA A 101 -12.39 17.76 11.21
CA ALA A 101 -11.87 16.53 10.63
C ALA A 101 -11.34 16.74 9.19
N VAL A 102 -12.06 17.51 8.37
CA VAL A 102 -11.61 17.90 7.03
C VAL A 102 -10.33 18.73 7.08
N LYS A 103 -10.20 19.68 8.02
CA LYS A 103 -8.98 20.47 8.21
C LYS A 103 -7.78 19.63 8.62
N GLU A 104 -7.95 18.72 9.59
CA GLU A 104 -6.88 17.82 10.02
C GLU A 104 -6.41 16.92 8.88
N GLN A 105 -7.35 16.44 8.08
CA GLN A 105 -7.05 15.66 6.88
C GLN A 105 -6.33 16.48 5.81
N TRP A 106 -6.76 17.72 5.60
CA TRP A 106 -6.09 18.65 4.71
C TRP A 106 -4.66 18.99 5.19
N GLY A 107 -4.42 19.00 6.50
CA GLY A 107 -3.07 19.15 7.07
C GLY A 107 -2.14 17.97 6.76
N ARG A 108 -2.67 16.82 6.37
CA ARG A 108 -1.93 15.62 5.95
C ARG A 108 -1.88 15.48 4.42
N LYS A 109 -1.74 16.60 3.71
CA LYS A 109 -1.75 16.62 2.25
C LYS A 109 -0.54 15.86 1.67
N VAL A 110 -0.81 14.95 0.73
CA VAL A 110 0.23 14.28 -0.08
C VAL A 110 0.14 14.80 -1.51
N LEU A 111 1.20 15.45 -2.00
CA LEU A 111 1.20 16.04 -3.35
C LEU A 111 1.52 15.02 -4.45
N THR A 112 2.44 14.10 -4.14
CA THR A 112 2.86 13.02 -5.04
C THR A 112 2.98 11.73 -4.23
N VAL A 113 2.75 10.58 -4.86
CA VAL A 113 2.83 9.27 -4.21
C VAL A 113 4.05 8.52 -4.75
N ALA A 114 4.95 8.13 -3.85
CA ALA A 114 6.07 7.25 -4.13
C ALA A 114 5.62 5.79 -4.17
N ASP A 115 4.87 5.37 -3.15
CA ASP A 115 4.39 4.00 -3.05
C ASP A 115 3.19 3.93 -2.09
N THR A 116 2.46 2.82 -2.17
CA THR A 116 1.37 2.50 -1.26
C THR A 116 1.38 1.00 -0.97
N GLN A 117 1.47 0.60 0.29
CA GLN A 117 1.65 -0.80 0.67
C GLN A 117 0.64 -1.22 1.73
N THR A 118 0.33 -2.53 1.78
CA THR A 118 -0.56 -3.11 2.80
C THR A 118 -0.17 -4.54 3.11
N ASP A 119 -0.35 -4.95 4.37
CA ASP A 119 -0.35 -6.35 4.83
C ASP A 119 -1.78 -6.88 5.08
N GLY A 120 -2.81 -6.13 4.67
CA GLY A 120 -4.23 -6.44 4.91
C GLY A 120 -4.77 -5.92 6.25
N LYS A 121 -3.91 -5.44 7.16
CA LYS A 121 -4.25 -4.85 8.46
C LYS A 121 -3.85 -3.37 8.50
N TRP A 122 -2.64 -3.10 8.06
CA TRP A 122 -2.04 -1.78 7.94
C TRP A 122 -1.99 -1.37 6.48
N VAL A 123 -2.14 -0.07 6.26
CA VAL A 123 -2.08 0.55 4.94
C VAL A 123 -1.19 1.78 5.06
N ILE A 124 -0.16 1.87 4.20
CA ILE A 124 0.82 2.94 4.24
C ILE A 124 0.78 3.72 2.95
N LEU A 125 0.76 5.04 3.07
CA LEU A 125 0.92 5.98 1.96
C LEU A 125 2.28 6.67 2.07
N GLY A 126 3.16 6.38 1.11
CA GLY A 126 4.47 7.01 0.98
C GLY A 126 4.43 8.26 0.11
N PRO A 127 4.72 9.46 0.64
CA PRO A 127 4.86 10.66 -0.17
C PRO A 127 6.07 10.55 -1.10
N GLY A 128 5.90 11.01 -2.34
CA GLY A 128 6.98 11.12 -3.32
C GLY A 128 7.67 12.46 -3.29
N ASP A 129 8.61 12.65 -4.23
CA ASP A 129 9.29 13.92 -4.41
C ASP A 129 8.29 14.97 -4.95
N PRO A 130 8.08 16.11 -4.26
CA PRO A 130 7.24 17.19 -4.78
C PRO A 130 7.91 17.94 -5.95
N SER A 131 9.23 17.82 -6.15
CA SER A 131 9.98 18.53 -7.19
C SER A 131 9.64 18.07 -8.62
N SER A 132 8.94 16.95 -8.78
CA SER A 132 8.33 16.52 -10.05
C SER A 132 7.01 17.25 -10.37
N SER A 133 6.46 18.02 -9.42
CA SER A 133 5.29 18.87 -9.60
C SER A 133 5.72 20.33 -9.69
N ALA A 134 5.13 21.08 -10.61
CA ALA A 134 5.58 22.42 -11.03
C ALA A 134 5.47 23.55 -9.97
N SER A 135 5.44 23.24 -8.66
CA SER A 135 5.34 24.24 -7.60
C SER A 135 6.63 24.37 -6.78
N THR A 136 7.20 25.57 -6.80
CA THR A 136 8.35 26.02 -6.01
C THR A 136 7.94 26.16 -4.53
N SER A 137 8.21 25.16 -3.70
CA SER A 137 8.02 25.20 -2.22
C SER A 137 9.02 24.24 -1.56
N PRO A 138 9.36 24.43 -0.27
CA PRO A 138 10.74 24.36 0.23
C PRO A 138 11.37 22.96 0.16
N LYS A 139 12.69 22.94 0.01
CA LYS A 139 13.54 21.77 -0.23
C LYS A 139 13.55 20.68 0.86
N TYR A 140 12.85 20.87 1.97
CA TYR A 140 12.72 19.88 3.04
C TYR A 140 11.35 20.04 3.71
N SER A 141 10.30 19.51 3.10
CA SER A 141 9.11 19.13 3.85
C SER A 141 9.35 17.74 4.41
N PRO A 142 9.15 17.48 5.72
CA PRO A 142 9.28 16.13 6.26
C PRO A 142 8.32 15.19 5.52
N THR A 143 8.88 14.20 4.83
CA THR A 143 8.21 13.16 4.04
C THR A 143 7.73 12.06 4.97
N ALA A 144 6.94 12.42 5.97
CA ALA A 144 6.46 11.45 6.93
C ALA A 144 5.48 10.49 6.25
N LEU A 145 5.75 9.19 6.36
CA LEU A 145 4.84 8.16 5.82
C LEU A 145 3.53 8.22 6.60
N GLN A 146 2.40 8.09 5.93
CA GLN A 146 1.10 8.09 6.60
C GLN A 146 0.67 6.65 6.87
N LEU A 147 0.49 6.31 8.15
CA LEU A 147 0.03 4.99 8.58
C LEU A 147 -1.48 5.01 8.85
N TYR A 148 -2.18 4.08 8.22
CA TYR A 148 -3.60 3.85 8.37
C TYR A 148 -3.88 2.44 8.85
N ARG A 149 -4.87 2.31 9.73
CA ARG A 149 -5.42 1.03 10.14
C ARG A 149 -6.63 0.68 9.27
N LEU A 150 -6.57 -0.48 8.65
CA LEU A 150 -7.66 -1.05 7.86
C LEU A 150 -8.49 -2.01 8.72
N HIS A 151 -9.76 -1.68 8.87
CA HIS A 151 -10.73 -2.51 9.58
C HIS A 151 -11.67 -3.14 8.54
N LEU A 152 -11.49 -4.44 8.32
CA LEU A 152 -12.36 -5.21 7.45
C LEU A 152 -13.31 -6.08 8.29
N PRO A 153 -14.58 -6.21 7.91
CA PRO A 153 -15.50 -7.07 8.63
C PRO A 153 -15.08 -8.54 8.51
N VAL A 154 -15.02 -9.24 9.64
CA VAL A 154 -14.52 -10.62 9.74
C VAL A 154 -15.42 -11.61 8.97
N SER A 155 -16.70 -11.30 8.84
CA SER A 155 -17.68 -12.12 8.14
C SER A 155 -18.22 -11.41 6.90
N SER A 156 -18.47 -12.17 5.83
CA SER A 156 -19.16 -11.69 4.63
C SER A 156 -20.61 -11.26 4.90
N SER A 157 -21.22 -11.76 5.98
CA SER A 157 -22.57 -11.40 6.43
C SER A 157 -22.63 -10.18 7.36
N SER A 158 -21.48 -9.64 7.77
CA SER A 158 -21.46 -8.46 8.64
C SER A 158 -21.89 -7.24 7.85
N SER A 159 -22.89 -6.51 8.37
CA SER A 159 -23.34 -5.23 7.82
C SER A 159 -22.39 -4.07 8.15
N ALA A 160 -21.39 -4.28 9.01
CA ALA A 160 -20.44 -3.21 9.32
C ALA A 160 -19.66 -2.83 8.04
N PRO A 161 -19.60 -1.55 7.66
CA PRO A 161 -18.80 -1.13 6.52
C PRO A 161 -17.30 -1.27 6.84
N PRO A 162 -16.45 -1.55 5.85
CA PRO A 162 -15.01 -1.44 6.03
C PRO A 162 -14.62 0.00 6.37
N ARG A 163 -13.63 0.18 7.24
CA ARG A 163 -13.19 1.50 7.70
C ARG A 163 -11.68 1.62 7.64
N MET A 164 -11.20 2.75 7.15
CA MET A 164 -9.79 3.10 7.18
C MET A 164 -9.59 4.33 8.05
N THR A 165 -8.73 4.21 9.07
CA THR A 165 -8.51 5.27 10.06
C THR A 165 -7.04 5.63 10.10
N PHE A 166 -6.74 6.93 10.04
CA PHE A 166 -5.38 7.42 10.26
C PHE A 166 -4.93 7.08 11.69
N VAL A 167 -3.69 6.60 11.83
CA VAL A 167 -3.12 6.26 13.14
C VAL A 167 -2.01 7.24 13.51
N ARG A 168 -1.00 7.39 12.66
CA ARG A 168 0.14 8.28 12.90
C ARG A 168 0.94 8.54 11.63
N SER A 169 1.83 9.51 11.72
CA SER A 169 2.88 9.73 10.72
C SER A 169 4.18 9.06 11.19
N LEU A 170 4.83 8.30 10.31
CA LEU A 170 6.13 7.69 10.56
C LEU A 170 7.22 8.66 10.12
N HIS A 171 7.99 9.14 11.09
CA HIS A 171 9.06 10.09 10.88
C HIS A 171 10.41 9.35 10.84
N GLY A 172 11.40 9.97 10.20
CA GLY A 172 12.75 9.44 10.10
C GLY A 172 13.42 9.83 8.78
N HIS A 173 12.71 9.60 7.67
CA HIS A 173 13.19 10.01 6.35
C HIS A 173 13.46 11.51 6.28
N MET A 174 14.67 11.83 5.82
CA MET A 174 15.11 13.21 5.57
C MET A 174 14.80 13.67 4.14
N GLY A 175 14.39 12.75 3.26
CA GLY A 175 14.12 13.01 1.86
C GLY A 175 13.00 12.14 1.27
N PRO A 176 12.74 12.24 -0.05
CA PRO A 176 11.73 11.45 -0.72
C PRO A 176 11.99 9.95 -0.61
N VAL A 177 10.91 9.19 -0.42
CA VAL A 177 10.95 7.73 -0.44
C VAL A 177 10.85 7.25 -1.88
N SER A 178 11.60 6.21 -2.23
CA SER A 178 11.54 5.58 -3.56
C SER A 178 10.64 4.35 -3.57
N ALA A 179 10.63 3.56 -2.50
CA ALA A 179 9.84 2.34 -2.37
C ALA A 179 9.51 1.99 -0.91
N LEU A 180 8.43 1.23 -0.73
CA LEU A 180 7.99 0.68 0.54
C LEU A 180 7.79 -0.83 0.43
N SER A 181 7.87 -1.52 1.55
CA SER A 181 7.44 -2.90 1.70
C SER A 181 6.82 -3.07 3.08
N VAL A 182 5.69 -3.76 3.16
CA VAL A 182 4.94 -3.95 4.42
C VAL A 182 4.56 -5.42 4.55
N ALA A 183 4.89 -6.00 5.70
CA ALA A 183 4.52 -7.37 6.06
C ALA A 183 4.55 -7.51 7.59
N ASP A 184 3.61 -8.30 8.13
CA ASP A 184 3.57 -8.68 9.54
C ASP A 184 3.66 -7.51 10.53
N GLY A 185 2.99 -6.39 10.24
CA GLY A 185 3.06 -5.21 11.11
C GLY A 185 4.41 -4.49 11.10
N ARG A 186 5.29 -4.80 10.15
CA ARG A 186 6.54 -4.07 9.90
C ARG A 186 6.46 -3.32 8.58
N CYS A 187 7.10 -2.16 8.54
CA CYS A 187 7.31 -1.39 7.32
C CYS A 187 8.81 -1.22 7.10
N VAL A 188 9.26 -1.52 5.89
CA VAL A 188 10.59 -1.15 5.41
C VAL A 188 10.42 -0.12 4.31
N SER A 189 11.27 0.90 4.32
CA SER A 189 11.28 1.94 3.30
C SER A 189 12.69 2.16 2.78
N LEU A 190 12.76 2.52 1.52
CA LEU A 190 13.99 2.91 0.83
C LEU A 190 13.88 4.37 0.42
N GLY A 191 14.81 5.20 0.88
CA GLY A 191 14.96 6.59 0.48
C GLY A 191 15.68 6.72 -0.86
N VAL A 192 15.46 7.83 -1.58
CA VAL A 192 16.24 8.15 -2.80
C VAL A 192 17.73 8.34 -2.51
N ASP A 193 18.06 8.73 -1.28
CA ASP A 193 19.42 8.82 -0.77
C ASP A 193 20.05 7.44 -0.46
N GLY A 194 19.27 6.36 -0.52
CA GLY A 194 19.68 5.01 -0.16
C GLY A 194 19.59 4.73 1.35
N SER A 195 19.04 5.65 2.13
CA SER A 195 18.70 5.38 3.53
C SER A 195 17.61 4.32 3.62
N ILE A 196 17.72 3.44 4.62
CA ILE A 196 16.73 2.40 4.88
C ILE A 196 16.22 2.57 6.30
N TRP A 197 14.90 2.68 6.41
CA TRP A 197 14.21 2.77 7.68
C TRP A 197 13.25 1.60 7.86
N VAL A 198 13.20 1.11 9.09
CA VAL A 198 12.30 0.04 9.52
C VAL A 198 11.44 0.54 10.66
N TRP A 199 10.13 0.30 10.60
CA TRP A 199 9.20 0.59 11.68
C TRP A 199 8.43 -0.65 12.11
N ASP A 200 8.21 -0.74 13.42
CA ASP A 200 7.13 -1.52 14.00
C ASP A 200 5.86 -0.67 13.98
N LEU A 201 4.85 -1.11 13.24
CA LEU A 201 3.61 -0.38 13.02
C LEU A 201 2.66 -0.44 14.23
N GLU A 202 2.79 -1.46 15.09
CA GLU A 202 1.98 -1.61 16.28
C GLU A 202 2.58 -0.82 17.45
N ALA A 203 3.88 -0.98 17.70
CA ALA A 203 4.62 -0.25 18.74
C ALA A 203 4.83 1.23 18.35
N GLY A 204 4.82 1.55 17.06
CA GLY A 204 5.06 2.90 16.55
C GLY A 204 6.52 3.34 16.68
N THR A 205 7.46 2.40 16.80
CA THR A 205 8.90 2.64 16.89
C THR A 205 9.54 2.50 15.52
N GLY A 206 10.54 3.32 15.23
CA GLY A 206 11.29 3.28 13.98
C GLY A 206 12.79 3.43 14.21
N ALA A 207 13.57 2.80 13.35
CA ALA A 207 15.02 2.93 13.34
C ALA A 207 15.56 3.00 11.92
N GLU A 208 16.58 3.81 11.73
CA GLU A 208 17.43 3.77 10.55
C GLU A 208 18.36 2.56 10.66
N VAL A 209 18.33 1.68 9.64
CA VAL A 209 19.13 0.45 9.61
C VAL A 209 20.26 0.51 8.59
N ALA A 210 20.22 1.48 7.68
CA ALA A 210 21.31 1.77 6.77
C ALA A 210 21.30 3.26 6.39
N THR A 211 22.46 3.90 6.53
CA THR A 211 22.77 5.23 6.02
C THR A 211 23.70 5.11 4.82
N HIS A 212 23.57 5.96 3.80
CA HIS A 212 24.58 6.05 2.75
C HIS A 212 25.53 7.24 3.02
N PRO A 213 26.82 7.01 3.32
CA PRO A 213 27.74 8.07 3.73
C PRO A 213 28.08 9.07 2.60
N ASP A 214 27.96 8.65 1.32
CA ASP A 214 28.40 9.48 0.18
C ASP A 214 27.27 10.26 -0.53
N TYR A 215 26.07 10.37 0.06
CA TYR A 215 24.99 11.16 -0.55
C TYR A 215 25.24 12.66 -0.38
N THR A 216 25.99 13.26 -1.30
CA THR A 216 26.32 14.70 -1.30
C THR A 216 25.20 15.60 -1.85
N GLY A 217 24.02 15.04 -2.16
CA GLY A 217 22.87 15.76 -2.73
C GLY A 217 23.09 16.30 -4.15
N LEU A 218 24.28 16.10 -4.73
CA LEU A 218 24.65 16.51 -6.09
C LEU A 218 24.45 15.37 -7.11
N ASP A 219 24.63 14.12 -6.69
CA ASP A 219 24.18 12.96 -7.45
C ASP A 219 22.69 12.77 -7.19
N ARG A 220 21.87 13.53 -7.93
CA ARG A 220 20.49 13.12 -8.19
C ARG A 220 20.58 11.77 -8.91
N GLY A 221 20.55 10.69 -8.14
CA GLY A 221 20.28 9.33 -8.59
C GLY A 221 18.85 9.17 -9.10
N VAL A 222 18.31 10.20 -9.76
CA VAL A 222 17.32 10.03 -10.80
C VAL A 222 18.14 9.48 -11.95
N ASP A 223 18.09 8.17 -12.13
CA ASP A 223 18.39 7.63 -13.43
C ASP A 223 17.64 8.50 -14.46
N SER A 224 18.31 8.93 -15.52
CA SER A 224 17.63 9.64 -16.62
C SER A 224 16.48 8.81 -17.25
N SER A 225 16.25 7.57 -16.76
CA SER A 225 15.13 6.69 -17.05
C SER A 225 13.93 6.73 -16.07
N GLY A 226 13.99 7.45 -14.95
CA GLY A 226 12.87 7.61 -14.00
C GLY A 226 12.43 6.33 -13.27
N LYS A 227 13.29 5.33 -13.13
CA LYS A 227 12.98 4.08 -12.41
C LYS A 227 13.17 4.27 -10.91
N ARG A 228 12.08 4.06 -10.18
CA ARG A 228 12.09 3.98 -8.71
C ARG A 228 12.84 2.72 -8.28
N GLY A 229 13.59 2.83 -7.18
CA GLY A 229 14.15 1.65 -6.51
C GLY A 229 13.04 0.71 -6.03
N SER A 230 13.42 -0.48 -5.58
CA SER A 230 12.53 -1.49 -5.00
C SER A 230 13.12 -2.02 -3.71
N VAL A 231 12.26 -2.34 -2.76
CA VAL A 231 12.65 -2.96 -1.49
C VAL A 231 11.68 -4.11 -1.19
N VAL A 232 12.23 -5.23 -0.76
CA VAL A 232 11.48 -6.36 -0.22
C VAL A 232 12.20 -6.89 1.01
N PHE A 233 11.46 -7.48 1.94
CA PHE A 233 12.05 -8.05 3.13
C PHE A 233 11.37 -9.36 3.53
N ASP A 234 12.12 -10.19 4.23
CA ASP A 234 11.62 -11.33 4.99
C ASP A 234 12.04 -11.17 6.46
N GLU A 235 11.82 -12.20 7.28
CA GLU A 235 12.21 -12.14 8.70
C GLU A 235 13.69 -11.91 8.95
N ARG A 236 14.56 -12.25 7.99
CA ARG A 236 16.01 -12.30 8.15
C ARG A 236 16.76 -11.34 7.25
N ARG A 237 16.10 -10.79 6.22
CA ARG A 237 16.77 -10.10 5.12
C ARG A 237 15.97 -8.93 4.61
N ILE A 238 16.70 -7.89 4.22
CA ILE A 238 16.18 -6.81 3.38
C ILE A 238 16.96 -6.85 2.07
N VAL A 239 16.23 -6.85 0.96
CA VAL A 239 16.79 -6.79 -0.39
C VAL A 239 16.36 -5.48 -1.02
N THR A 240 17.33 -4.69 -1.46
CA THR A 240 17.09 -3.42 -2.16
C THR A 240 17.67 -3.49 -3.56
N ALA A 241 16.94 -2.93 -4.53
CA ALA A 241 17.39 -2.78 -5.90
C ALA A 241 17.16 -1.34 -6.34
N ASP A 242 18.21 -0.59 -6.62
CA ASP A 242 18.13 0.78 -7.09
C ASP A 242 19.13 1.04 -8.23
N ALA A 243 19.35 2.32 -8.59
CA ALA A 243 20.30 2.70 -9.63
C ALA A 243 21.76 2.32 -9.29
N ARG A 244 22.07 2.04 -8.02
CA ARG A 244 23.40 1.70 -7.51
C ARG A 244 23.65 0.20 -7.55
N GLY A 245 22.58 -0.61 -7.54
CA GLY A 245 22.65 -2.04 -7.75
C GLY A 245 21.67 -2.82 -6.89
N LEU A 246 21.94 -4.12 -6.76
CA LEU A 246 21.21 -5.03 -5.88
C LEU A 246 22.02 -5.23 -4.60
N GLU A 247 21.41 -4.97 -3.45
CA GLU A 247 22.03 -5.19 -2.14
C GLU A 247 21.16 -6.13 -1.30
N VAL A 248 21.81 -7.07 -0.60
CA VAL A 248 21.15 -7.99 0.32
C VAL A 248 21.75 -7.79 1.70
N ARG A 249 20.93 -7.31 2.64
CA ARG A 249 21.28 -7.16 4.06
C ARG A 249 20.69 -8.34 4.82
N ARG A 250 21.52 -9.04 5.60
CA ARG A 250 21.08 -10.16 6.46
C ARG A 250 21.22 -9.74 7.92
N PHE A 251 20.27 -10.14 8.75
CA PHE A 251 20.22 -9.84 10.19
C PHE A 251 20.41 -11.10 11.04
N ASP A 252 21.07 -12.10 10.46
CA ASP A 252 21.42 -13.33 11.15
C ASP A 252 22.45 -12.99 12.24
N ILE A 253 22.11 -13.29 13.51
CA ILE A 253 23.02 -13.28 14.66
C ILE A 253 23.79 -14.60 14.69
#